data_AF-A0A842THB8-F1
#
_entry.id   AF-A0A842THB8-F1
#
_cell.length_a   1.000
_cell.length_b   1.000
_cell.length_c   1.000
_cell.angle_alpha   90.00
_cell.angle_beta   90.00
_cell.angle_gamma   90.00
#
_symmetry.space_group_name_H-M   'P 1'
#
loop_
_entity.id
_entity.type
_entity.pdbx_description
1 polymer ?
#
loop_
_entity_poly.entity_id
_entity_poly.type
_entity_poly.pdbx_seq_one_letter_code
_entity_poly.pdbx_strand_id
1 'polypeptide(L)'
;MPIDPDFKNNRIIQGQHKGHAVWGPIDPPEKLGIHGTTVAVDLDICYGCLKCIRACNVDVFKVFQTPGHPVSKTKVDPVNEKACFFCLSCEMVCPVEAIKIENKTTGDTLGALLNY
;
A
#
# COMPACT_ATOMS: atom_id res chain seq x y z
N MET A 1 6.94 9.79 -9.52
CA MET A 1 6.61 8.53 -10.22
C MET A 1 5.53 7.85 -9.42
N PRO A 2 4.49 7.28 -10.04
CA PRO A 2 3.50 6.46 -9.34
C PRO A 2 4.13 5.20 -8.73
N ILE A 3 3.41 4.52 -7.85
CA ILE A 3 3.77 3.16 -7.41
C ILE A 3 3.87 2.22 -8.62
N ASP A 4 4.83 1.31 -8.60
CA ASP A 4 4.93 0.22 -9.59
C ASP A 4 3.69 -0.70 -9.44
N PRO A 5 2.80 -0.80 -10.44
CA PRO A 5 1.62 -1.67 -10.32
C PRO A 5 1.97 -3.16 -10.26
N ASP A 6 3.15 -3.55 -10.73
CA ASP A 6 3.63 -4.94 -10.78
C ASP A 6 4.66 -5.25 -9.67
N PHE A 7 4.72 -4.40 -8.64
CA PHE A 7 5.74 -4.49 -7.60
C PHE A 7 5.83 -5.87 -6.91
N LYS A 8 4.73 -6.64 -6.87
CA LYS A 8 4.72 -7.99 -6.29
C LYS A 8 5.53 -9.01 -7.09
N ASN A 9 5.71 -8.77 -8.39
CA ASN A 9 6.55 -9.58 -9.27
C ASN A 9 8.00 -9.06 -9.28
N ASN A 10 8.17 -7.75 -9.07
CA ASN A 10 9.46 -7.06 -9.24
C ASN A 10 10.23 -6.87 -7.93
N ARG A 11 9.59 -7.06 -6.78
CA ARG A 11 10.16 -6.84 -5.45
C ARG A 11 9.97 -8.07 -4.58
N ILE A 12 10.80 -8.15 -3.54
CA ILE A 12 10.73 -9.19 -2.52
C ILE A 12 10.23 -8.61 -1.21
N ILE A 13 9.49 -9.42 -0.46
CA ILE A 13 9.14 -9.10 0.92
C ILE A 13 10.43 -9.15 1.75
N GLN A 14 10.76 -8.04 2.42
CA GLN A 14 11.95 -7.93 3.28
C GLN A 14 11.61 -7.65 4.74
N GLY A 15 10.33 -7.47 5.06
CA GLY A 15 9.91 -7.24 6.44
C GLY A 15 8.40 -7.31 6.63
N GLN A 16 7.98 -7.02 7.85
CA GLN A 16 6.59 -6.83 8.22
C GLN A 16 6.45 -5.60 9.11
N HIS A 17 5.33 -4.89 9.00
CA HIS A 17 4.99 -3.76 9.84
C HIS A 17 3.52 -3.89 10.23
N LYS A 18 3.21 -3.91 11.53
CA LYS A 18 1.83 -3.94 12.07
C LYS A 18 0.89 -4.98 11.43
N GLY A 19 1.43 -6.13 11.02
CA GLY A 19 0.64 -7.24 10.48
C GLY A 19 0.50 -7.27 8.95
N HIS A 20 1.11 -6.34 8.23
CA HIS A 20 1.22 -6.36 6.77
C HIS A 20 2.67 -6.49 6.29
N ALA A 21 2.85 -6.98 5.07
CA ALA A 21 4.16 -7.17 4.45
C ALA A 21 4.81 -5.82 4.09
N VAL A 22 6.14 -5.79 4.11
CA VAL A 22 6.94 -4.67 3.58
C VAL A 22 7.81 -5.18 2.45
N TRP A 23 7.65 -4.58 1.27
CA TRP A 23 8.32 -4.95 0.03
C TRP A 23 9.49 -4.00 -0.22
N GLY A 24 10.67 -4.57 -0.46
CA GLY A 24 11.92 -3.84 -0.54
C GLY A 24 12.10 -2.98 -1.80
N PRO A 25 13.21 -2.24 -1.92
CA PRO A 25 14.31 -2.18 -0.95
C PRO A 25 13.93 -1.45 0.33
N ILE A 26 14.51 -1.87 1.46
CA ILE A 26 14.38 -1.21 2.76
C ILE A 26 15.79 -0.82 3.24
N ASP A 27 16.03 0.48 3.37
CA ASP A 27 17.28 1.08 3.85
C ASP A 27 16.93 2.39 4.58
N PRO A 28 16.41 2.31 5.83
CA PRO A 28 15.90 3.47 6.52
C PRO A 28 17.03 4.41 7.00
N PRO A 29 16.81 5.73 7.04
CA PRO A 29 15.53 6.41 6.80
C PRO A 29 15.23 6.72 5.33
N GLU A 30 16.14 6.50 4.39
CA GLU A 30 16.02 6.95 3.00
C GLU A 30 15.08 6.09 2.14
N LYS A 31 15.00 4.79 2.44
CA LYS A 31 14.15 3.81 1.74
C LYS A 31 13.32 3.02 2.73
N LEU A 32 12.00 3.17 2.64
CA LEU A 32 11.01 2.48 3.46
C LEU A 32 10.22 1.45 2.66
N GLY A 33 10.32 1.50 1.32
CA GLY A 33 9.69 0.54 0.43
C GLY A 33 8.17 0.65 0.41
N ILE A 34 7.52 -0.45 0.01
CA ILE A 34 6.06 -0.52 -0.13
C ILE A 34 5.48 -1.29 1.04
N HIS A 35 4.56 -0.66 1.77
CA HIS A 35 3.84 -1.26 2.88
C HIS A 35 2.49 -1.80 2.41
N GLY A 36 2.17 -3.06 2.71
CA GLY A 36 0.89 -3.70 2.36
C GLY A 36 0.91 -4.51 1.06
N THR A 37 -0.11 -5.35 0.88
CA THR A 37 -0.25 -6.29 -0.24
C THR A 37 -1.62 -6.14 -0.91
N THR A 38 -2.71 -6.20 -0.14
CA THR A 38 -4.06 -5.95 -0.65
C THR A 38 -4.26 -4.46 -0.84
N VAL A 39 -3.75 -3.67 0.11
CA VAL A 39 -3.67 -2.21 0.02
C VAL A 39 -2.23 -1.82 0.21
N ALA A 40 -1.54 -1.57 -0.89
CA ALA A 40 -0.13 -1.22 -0.90
C ALA A 40 0.07 0.29 -0.93
N VAL A 41 1.00 0.81 -0.13
CA VAL A 41 1.42 2.21 -0.11
C VAL A 41 2.93 2.29 -0.27
N ASP A 42 3.41 2.93 -1.33
CA ASP A 42 4.83 3.22 -1.51
C ASP A 42 5.23 4.40 -0.62
N LEU A 43 6.00 4.13 0.43
CA LEU A 43 6.40 5.13 1.42
C LEU A 43 7.53 6.04 0.91
N ASP A 44 8.25 5.61 -0.14
CA ASP A 44 9.27 6.41 -0.80
C ASP A 44 8.64 7.48 -1.70
N ILE A 45 7.37 7.32 -2.10
CA ILE A 45 6.62 8.26 -2.93
C ILE A 45 5.62 9.07 -2.09
N CYS A 46 4.95 8.42 -1.13
CA CYS A 46 3.95 9.06 -0.28
C CYS A 46 4.56 10.27 0.45
N TYR A 47 4.00 11.47 0.31
CA TYR A 47 4.47 12.66 1.05
C TYR A 47 3.57 13.04 2.23
N GLY A 48 2.61 12.19 2.59
CA GLY A 48 1.79 12.38 3.80
C GLY A 48 0.69 13.43 3.66
N CYS A 49 0.03 13.55 2.50
CA CYS A 49 -1.10 14.49 2.33
C CYS A 49 -2.39 14.09 3.08
N LEU A 50 -2.47 12.85 3.58
CA LEU A 50 -3.55 12.29 4.39
C LEU A 50 -4.94 12.22 3.71
N LYS A 51 -5.05 12.51 2.40
CA LYS A 51 -6.33 12.43 1.66
C LYS A 51 -6.94 11.03 1.70
N CYS A 52 -6.14 9.98 1.57
CA CYS A 52 -6.59 8.58 1.63
C CYS A 52 -7.18 8.20 3.00
N ILE A 53 -6.69 8.77 4.11
CA ILE A 53 -7.29 8.57 5.44
C ILE A 53 -8.71 9.13 5.45
N ARG A 54 -8.92 10.34 4.92
CA ARG A 54 -10.25 10.97 4.87
C ARG A 54 -11.21 10.31 3.89
N ALA A 55 -10.69 9.75 2.79
CA ALA A 55 -11.50 9.11 1.76
C ALA A 55 -11.88 7.66 2.10
N CYS A 56 -11.22 7.02 3.04
CA CYS A 56 -11.46 5.62 3.37
C CYS A 56 -12.60 5.48 4.38
N ASN A 57 -13.70 4.85 3.97
CA ASN A 57 -14.89 4.65 4.81
C ASN A 57 -14.77 3.47 5.81
N VAL A 58 -13.64 2.75 5.81
CA VAL A 58 -13.41 1.54 6.62
C VAL A 58 -12.06 1.57 7.35
N ASP A 59 -11.49 2.76 7.55
CA ASP A 59 -10.32 3.00 8.40
C ASP A 59 -9.08 2.11 8.11
N VAL A 60 -8.81 1.83 6.82
CA VAL A 60 -7.61 1.07 6.39
C VAL A 60 -6.32 1.72 6.86
N PHE A 61 -6.28 3.04 6.81
CA PHE A 61 -5.06 3.83 6.88
C PHE A 61 -4.87 4.51 8.24
N LYS A 62 -3.61 4.57 8.70
CA LYS A 62 -3.20 5.36 9.88
C LYS A 62 -2.01 6.26 9.53
N VAL A 63 -1.86 7.36 10.26
CA VAL A 63 -0.69 8.23 10.15
C VAL A 63 0.54 7.47 10.62
N PHE A 64 1.64 7.57 9.88
CA PHE A 64 2.92 6.95 10.21
C PHE A 64 4.03 7.99 10.23
N GLN A 65 4.78 8.06 11.32
CA GLN A 65 5.89 9.01 11.47
C GLN A 65 7.17 8.39 10.94
N THR A 66 7.85 9.11 10.05
CA THR A 66 9.06 8.68 9.35
C THR A 66 10.14 9.76 9.45
N PRO A 67 10.59 10.11 10.67
CA PRO A 67 11.59 11.15 10.86
C PRO A 67 12.86 10.80 10.08
N GLY A 68 13.40 11.77 9.36
CA GLY A 68 14.63 11.60 8.55
C GLY A 68 14.39 11.20 7.10
N HIS A 69 13.21 10.70 6.73
CA HIS A 69 12.96 10.32 5.33
C HIS A 69 12.93 11.55 4.41
N PRO A 70 13.62 11.52 3.25
CA PRO A 70 13.83 12.69 2.39
C PRO A 70 12.54 13.30 1.85
N VAL A 71 11.55 12.47 1.51
CA VAL A 71 10.27 12.95 0.96
C VAL A 71 9.36 13.62 1.99
N SER A 72 9.25 13.09 3.21
CA SER A 72 8.44 13.69 4.27
C SER A 72 8.67 12.98 5.61
N LYS A 73 8.46 13.69 6.72
CA LYS A 73 8.53 13.13 8.08
C LYS A 73 7.26 12.39 8.51
N THR A 74 6.23 12.40 7.66
CA THR A 74 4.94 11.79 7.92
C THR A 74 4.42 11.15 6.65
N LYS A 75 3.88 9.94 6.78
CA LYS A 75 3.32 9.09 5.72
C LYS A 75 1.97 8.52 6.16
N VAL A 76 1.43 7.64 5.34
CA VAL A 76 0.22 6.87 5.62
C VAL A 76 0.55 5.38 5.51
N ASP A 77 0.15 4.60 6.51
CA ASP A 77 0.42 3.17 6.61
C ASP A 77 -0.90 2.38 6.58
N PRO A 78 -1.02 1.30 5.77
CA PRO A 78 -2.26 0.56 5.55
C PRO A 78 -2.50 -0.54 6.60
N VAL A 79 -2.45 -0.16 7.88
CA VAL A 79 -2.53 -1.07 9.05
C VAL A 79 -3.70 -2.05 8.99
N ASN A 80 -4.84 -1.62 8.45
CA ASN A 80 -6.06 -2.42 8.37
C ASN A 80 -6.37 -2.84 6.93
N GLU A 81 -5.36 -3.15 6.11
CA GLU A 81 -5.56 -3.49 4.68
C GLU A 81 -6.61 -4.58 4.42
N LYS A 82 -6.79 -5.51 5.37
CA LYS A 82 -7.78 -6.60 5.29
C LYS A 82 -9.24 -6.12 5.39
N ALA A 83 -9.49 -4.90 5.88
CA ALA A 83 -10.82 -4.31 5.95
C ALA A 83 -11.23 -3.64 4.63
N CYS A 84 -10.31 -3.53 3.67
CA CYS A 84 -10.59 -2.90 2.39
C CYS A 84 -11.66 -3.68 1.60
N PHE A 85 -12.69 -2.97 1.15
CA PHE A 85 -13.76 -3.50 0.29
C PHE A 85 -13.62 -3.07 -1.17
N PHE A 86 -12.42 -2.62 -1.57
CA PHE A 86 -12.07 -2.34 -2.97
C PHE A 86 -12.84 -1.19 -3.64
N CYS A 87 -13.18 -0.12 -2.90
CA CYS A 87 -13.87 1.05 -3.48
C CYS A 87 -12.98 1.95 -4.36
N LEU A 88 -11.66 1.73 -4.36
CA LEU A 88 -10.65 2.47 -5.12
C LEU A 88 -10.55 3.98 -4.84
N SER A 89 -11.33 4.51 -3.89
CA SER A 89 -11.35 5.94 -3.59
C SER A 89 -9.98 6.47 -3.15
N CYS A 90 -9.21 5.66 -2.41
CA CYS A 90 -7.88 6.04 -1.95
C CYS A 90 -6.84 6.13 -3.09
N GLU A 91 -6.93 5.30 -4.13
CA GLU A 91 -6.09 5.45 -5.33
C GLU A 91 -6.40 6.75 -6.06
N MET A 92 -7.69 7.00 -6.32
CA MET A 92 -8.14 8.17 -7.09
C MET A 92 -7.78 9.50 -6.42
N VAL A 93 -7.80 9.57 -5.07
CA VAL A 93 -7.48 10.82 -4.35
C VAL A 93 -5.98 11.00 -4.09
N CYS A 94 -5.14 10.00 -4.39
CA CYS A 94 -3.71 10.07 -4.11
C CYS A 94 -3.01 10.89 -5.21
N PRO A 95 -2.54 12.12 -4.91
CA PRO A 95 -2.04 13.04 -5.93
C PRO A 95 -0.69 12.64 -6.53
N VAL A 96 0.00 11.68 -5.92
CA VAL A 96 1.27 11.11 -6.40
C VAL A 96 1.13 9.63 -6.72
N GLU A 97 -0.09 9.11 -6.72
CA GLU A 97 -0.39 7.73 -7.10
C GLU A 97 0.48 6.71 -6.33
N ALA A 98 0.69 6.95 -5.04
CA ALA A 98 1.51 6.10 -4.17
C ALA A 98 0.75 4.87 -3.64
N ILE A 99 -0.52 4.67 -4.01
CA ILE A 99 -1.38 3.63 -3.47
C ILE A 99 -1.79 2.70 -4.60
N LYS A 100 -1.74 1.39 -4.35
CA LYS A 100 -2.28 0.36 -5.24
C LYS A 100 -3.17 -0.59 -4.46
N ILE A 101 -4.41 -0.74 -4.90
CA ILE A 101 -5.33 -1.77 -4.42
C ILE A 101 -5.25 -2.94 -5.38
N GLU A 102 -5.01 -4.12 -4.83
CA GLU A 102 -5.11 -5.35 -5.59
C GLU A 102 -6.36 -6.09 -5.16
N ASN A 103 -7.38 -6.02 -6.01
CA ASN A 103 -8.56 -6.84 -5.85
C ASN A 103 -8.23 -8.26 -6.34
N LYS A 104 -8.49 -9.27 -5.51
CA LYS A 104 -8.61 -10.65 -5.99
C LYS A 104 -9.91 -10.82 -6.78
N THR A 105 -10.12 -10.00 -7.81
CA THR A 105 -11.25 -10.18 -8.73
C THR A 105 -10.93 -11.34 -9.65
N THR A 106 -11.55 -12.49 -9.37
CA THR A 106 -12.20 -13.36 -10.37
C THR A 106 -11.36 -13.82 -11.59
N GLY A 107 -10.04 -13.83 -11.51
CA GLY A 107 -9.21 -14.78 -12.28
C GLY A 107 -9.15 -16.15 -11.59
N ASP A 108 -9.31 -16.16 -10.27
CA ASP A 108 -9.27 -17.35 -9.43
C ASP A 108 -10.64 -18.03 -9.26
N THR A 109 -11.73 -17.42 -9.73
CA THR A 109 -13.01 -18.14 -9.84
C THR A 109 -12.93 -19.22 -10.92
N LEU A 110 -12.19 -19.02 -12.00
CA LEU A 110 -11.96 -20.11 -12.96
C LEU A 110 -11.10 -21.21 -12.32
N GLY A 111 -10.11 -20.87 -11.50
CA GLY A 111 -9.34 -21.84 -10.70
C GLY A 111 -10.17 -22.56 -9.63
N ALA A 112 -11.15 -21.88 -9.02
CA ALA A 112 -12.07 -22.45 -8.05
C ALA A 112 -13.21 -23.26 -8.69
N LEU A 113 -13.59 -22.94 -9.94
CA LEU A 113 -14.63 -23.64 -10.71
C LEU A 113 -14.08 -24.82 -11.52
N LEU A 114 -12.79 -24.81 -11.89
CA LEU A 114 -12.11 -25.90 -12.61
C LEU A 114 -11.51 -26.96 -11.68
N ASN A 115 -11.64 -26.77 -10.35
CA ASN A 115 -11.31 -27.78 -9.34
C ASN A 115 -12.59 -28.44 -8.76
N TYR A 116 -13.55 -28.74 -9.65
CA TYR A 116 -14.62 -29.72 -9.46
C TYR A 116 -14.76 -30.58 -10.71
#